data_AF-A0A3D0RGE0-F1
#
_entry.id   AF-A0A3D0RGE0-F1
#
_cell.length_a   1.000
_cell.length_b   1.000
_cell.length_c   1.000
_cell.angle_alpha   90.00
_cell.angle_beta   90.00
_cell.angle_gamma   90.00
#
_symmetry.space_group_name_H-M   'P 1'
#
loop_
_entity.id
_entity.type
_entity.pdbx_description
1 polymer ?
#
loop_
_entity_poly.entity_id
_entity_poly.type
_entity_poly.pdbx_seq_one_letter_code
_entity_poly.pdbx_strand_id
1 'polypeptide(L)'
;MKLVIVESPAKAKTINRYLGDDYTVLASYGHVCDLPSKDGSVDPDDGFAMKWQVSSGSEKRLSDISRALRNADGLILATDPDREGEAISW
;
A
#
# COMPACT_ATOMS: atom_id res chain seq x y z
N MET A 1 -2.75 -10.48 -16.52
CA MET A 1 -3.20 -10.50 -15.12
C MET A 1 -2.99 -9.12 -14.50
N LYS A 2 -4.01 -8.54 -13.87
CA LYS A 2 -3.90 -7.24 -13.17
C LYS A 2 -3.65 -7.44 -11.67
N LEU A 3 -2.86 -6.56 -11.07
CA LEU A 3 -2.62 -6.56 -9.62
C LEU A 3 -3.56 -5.56 -8.95
N VAL A 4 -4.27 -6.01 -7.92
CA VAL A 4 -5.13 -5.17 -7.08
C VAL A 4 -4.57 -5.13 -5.67
N ILE A 5 -4.36 -3.93 -5.14
CA ILE A 5 -3.91 -3.73 -3.75
C ILE A 5 -5.07 -3.19 -2.93
N VAL A 6 -5.30 -3.83 -1.78
CA VAL A 6 -6.30 -3.43 -0.79
C VAL A 6 -5.64 -3.31 0.58
N GLU A 7 -6.26 -2.62 1.52
CA GLU A 7 -5.66 -2.43 2.84
C GLU A 7 -5.68 -3.70 3.72
N SER A 8 -6.72 -4.54 3.62
CA SER A 8 -6.97 -5.60 4.60
C SER A 8 -7.06 -7.00 3.96
N PRO A 9 -6.58 -8.06 4.66
CA PRO A 9 -6.65 -9.43 4.15
C PRO A 9 -8.08 -9.94 3.93
N ALA A 10 -9.04 -9.45 4.72
CA ALA A 10 -10.44 -9.81 4.58
C ALA A 10 -11.02 -9.29 3.26
N LYS A 11 -10.73 -8.03 2.90
CA LYS A 11 -11.10 -7.45 1.61
C LYS A 11 -10.44 -8.18 0.46
N ALA A 12 -9.15 -8.53 0.59
CA ALA A 12 -8.42 -9.25 -0.45
C ALA A 12 -9.09 -10.59 -0.79
N LYS A 13 -9.42 -11.39 0.23
CA LYS A 13 -10.15 -12.66 0.03
C LYS A 13 -11.50 -12.47 -0.64
N THR A 14 -12.25 -11.44 -0.25
CA THR A 14 -13.58 -11.18 -0.82
C THR A 14 -13.51 -10.71 -2.26
N ILE A 15 -12.65 -9.75 -2.58
CA ILE A 15 -12.49 -9.19 -3.92
C ILE A 15 -11.92 -10.24 -4.88
N ASN A 16 -10.97 -11.07 -4.44
CA ASN A 16 -10.41 -12.14 -5.27
C ASN A 16 -11.49 -13.15 -5.71
N ARG A 17 -12.49 -13.44 -4.87
CA ARG A 17 -13.64 -14.29 -5.26
C ARG A 17 -14.53 -13.65 -6.32
N TYR A 18 -14.61 -12.33 -6.37
CA TYR A 18 -15.44 -11.62 -7.35
C TYR A 18 -14.73 -11.41 -8.68
N LEU A 19 -13.42 -11.16 -8.65
CA LEU A 19 -12.65 -10.83 -9.85
C LEU A 19 -12.13 -12.06 -10.61
N GLY A 20 -11.94 -13.20 -9.93
CA GLY A 20 -11.46 -14.42 -10.56
C GLY A 20 -9.98 -14.39 -10.95
N ASP A 21 -9.58 -15.34 -11.80
CA ASP A 21 -8.16 -15.66 -12.05
C ASP A 21 -7.41 -14.61 -12.90
N ASP A 22 -8.13 -13.66 -13.52
CA ASP A 22 -7.52 -12.55 -14.27
C ASP A 22 -6.86 -11.50 -13.36
N TYR A 23 -7.11 -11.58 -12.06
CA TYR A 23 -6.64 -10.64 -11.05
C TYR A 23 -5.87 -11.36 -9.95
N THR A 24 -4.76 -10.75 -9.52
CA THR A 24 -4.12 -11.07 -8.24
C THR A 24 -4.48 -9.97 -7.26
N VAL A 25 -5.07 -10.33 -6.11
CA VAL A 25 -5.40 -9.36 -5.05
C VAL A 25 -4.50 -9.56 -3.85
N LEU A 26 -3.71 -8.53 -3.50
CA LEU A 26 -2.82 -8.52 -2.33
C LEU A 26 -3.27 -7.48 -1.31
N ALA A 27 -2.98 -7.74 -0.03
CA ALA A 27 -3.25 -6.79 1.05
C ALA A 27 -1.97 -6.06 1.49
N SER A 28 -2.04 -4.75 1.69
CA SER A 28 -0.96 -3.93 2.25
C SER A 28 -0.84 -4.07 3.77
N TYR A 29 -1.92 -4.50 4.43
CA TYR A 29 -2.08 -4.53 5.91
C TYR A 29 -2.04 -3.13 6.52
N GLY A 30 -2.72 -2.17 5.86
CA GLY A 30 -2.73 -0.76 6.22
C GLY A 30 -1.56 0.01 5.63
N HIS A 31 -1.02 0.97 6.40
CA HIS A 31 0.12 1.79 6.01
C HIS A 31 1.39 0.98 5.84
N VAL A 32 2.11 1.25 4.75
CA VAL A 32 3.42 0.68 4.44
C VAL A 32 4.57 1.65 4.72
N CYS A 33 4.23 2.93 4.91
CA CYS A 33 5.15 4.01 5.25
C CYS A 33 4.62 4.77 6.47
N ASP A 34 5.54 5.32 7.26
CA ASP A 34 5.24 6.17 8.41
C ASP A 34 6.37 7.19 8.59
N LEU A 35 6.15 8.18 9.45
CA LEU A 35 7.17 9.10 9.90
C LEU A 35 8.15 8.37 10.84
N PRO A 36 9.46 8.62 10.75
CA PRO A 36 10.40 8.15 11.76
C PRO A 36 10.00 8.61 13.15
N SER A 37 10.06 7.72 14.14
CA SER A 37 9.73 8.01 15.54
C SER A 37 10.79 8.86 16.27
N LYS A 38 11.54 9.69 15.52
CA LYS A 38 12.61 10.55 16.01
C LYS A 38 12.29 12.01 15.71
N ASP A 39 12.90 12.91 16.49
CA ASP A 39 12.79 14.34 16.25
C ASP A 39 13.30 14.72 14.85
N GLY A 40 12.61 15.68 14.22
CA GLY A 40 12.94 16.18 12.88
C GLY A 40 12.42 15.32 11.73
N SER A 41 11.33 14.56 11.95
CA SER A 41 10.57 13.87 10.90
C SER A 41 9.74 14.83 10.03
N VAL A 42 9.46 16.02 10.54
CA VAL A 42 8.86 17.15 9.79
C VAL A 42 9.82 18.34 9.90
N ASP A 43 10.11 18.97 8.77
CA ASP A 43 10.92 20.19 8.67
C ASP A 43 10.04 21.42 8.43
N PRO A 44 9.73 22.23 9.47
CA PRO A 44 8.86 23.41 9.32
C PRO A 44 9.49 24.53 8.49
N ASP A 45 10.82 24.58 8.40
CA ASP A 45 11.54 25.63 7.68
C ASP A 45 11.63 25.33 6.17
N ASP A 46 11.48 24.06 5.79
CA ASP A 46 11.38 23.59 4.40
C ASP A 46 9.95 23.19 4.03
N GLY A 47 8.99 24.09 4.25
CA GLY A 47 7.60 23.90 3.79
C GLY A 47 6.88 22.69 4.40
N PHE A 48 7.25 22.30 5.63
CA PHE A 48 6.76 21.09 6.30
C PHE A 48 7.16 19.79 5.59
N ALA A 49 8.34 19.76 4.96
CA ALA A 49 8.86 18.56 4.33
C ALA A 49 8.89 17.38 5.32
N MET A 50 8.27 16.27 4.93
CA MET A 50 8.15 15.07 5.75
C MET A 50 9.19 14.03 5.32
N LYS A 51 9.89 13.44 6.29
CA LYS A 51 10.72 12.26 6.08
C LYS A 51 9.86 11.03 6.26
N TRP A 52 9.82 10.17 5.25
CA TRP A 52 9.09 8.91 5.29
C TRP A 52 10.05 7.74 5.45
N GLN A 53 9.62 6.72 6.17
CA GLN A 53 10.31 5.44 6.27
C GLN A 53 9.31 4.30 6.07
N VAL A 54 9.80 3.16 5.60
CA VAL A 54 8.99 1.94 5.54
C VAL A 54 8.65 1.51 6.97
N SER A 55 7.37 1.24 7.22
CA SER A 55 6.89 0.78 8.52
C SER A 55 7.49 -0.59 8.86
N SER A 56 7.89 -0.77 10.12
CA SER A 56 8.48 -2.03 10.57
C SER A 56 7.57 -3.22 10.29
N GLY A 57 8.06 -4.21 9.55
CA GLY A 57 7.32 -5.40 9.15
C GLY A 57 6.59 -5.29 7.81
N SER A 58 6.55 -4.11 7.19
CA SER A 58 5.95 -3.90 5.86
C SER A 58 6.92 -4.19 4.70
N GLU A 59 8.20 -4.42 4.98
CA GLU A 59 9.24 -4.71 3.97
C GLU A 59 8.90 -5.97 3.16
N LYS A 60 8.44 -7.02 3.84
CA LYS A 60 8.04 -8.26 3.18
C LYS A 60 6.87 -8.03 2.24
N ARG A 61 5.87 -7.25 2.67
CA ARG A 61 4.67 -6.94 1.88
C ARG A 61 5.02 -6.12 0.65
N LEU A 62 5.85 -5.09 0.82
CA LEU A 62 6.36 -4.29 -0.30
C LEU A 62 7.17 -5.13 -1.29
N SER A 63 7.98 -6.08 -0.81
CA SER A 63 8.72 -7.02 -1.66
C SER A 63 7.79 -7.92 -2.46
N ASP A 64 6.75 -8.47 -1.82
CA ASP A 64 5.76 -9.32 -2.46
C ASP A 64 4.93 -8.54 -3.51
N ILE A 65 4.50 -7.31 -3.17
CA ILE A 65 3.80 -6.41 -4.10
C ILE A 65 4.70 -6.04 -5.28
N SER A 66 5.95 -5.65 -5.02
CA SER A 66 6.92 -5.30 -6.06
C SER A 66 7.20 -6.47 -7.00
N ARG A 67 7.23 -7.70 -6.47
CA ARG A 67 7.42 -8.92 -7.26
C ARG A 67 6.20 -9.21 -8.13
N ALA A 68 5.00 -9.10 -7.59
CA ALA A 68 3.76 -9.31 -8.34
C ALA A 68 3.62 -8.26 -9.45
N LEU A 69 3.96 -7.00 -9.17
CA LEU A 69 3.85 -5.88 -10.11
C LEU A 69 4.72 -6.07 -11.35
N ARG A 70 5.91 -6.68 -11.23
CA ARG A 70 6.81 -6.96 -12.36
C ARG A 70 6.18 -7.84 -13.45
N ASN A 71 5.20 -8.67 -13.09
CA ASN A 71 4.52 -9.59 -14.00
C ASN A 71 3.06 -9.17 -14.28
N ALA A 72 2.62 -8.02 -13.74
CA ALA A 72 1.25 -7.54 -13.88
C ALA A 72 1.12 -6.59 -15.07
N ASP A 73 0.02 -6.69 -15.81
CA ASP A 73 -0.28 -5.79 -16.94
C ASP A 73 -0.78 -4.42 -16.47
N GLY A 74 -1.11 -4.29 -15.19
CA GLY A 74 -1.60 -3.06 -14.58
C GLY A 74 -1.76 -3.18 -13.08
N LEU A 75 -1.76 -2.02 -12.43
CA LEU A 75 -1.95 -1.84 -10.98
C LEU A 75 -3.27 -1.13 -10.73
N ILE A 76 -4.05 -1.66 -9.79
CA ILE A 76 -5.28 -1.07 -9.28
C ILE A 76 -5.11 -0.88 -7.77
N LEU A 77 -5.30 0.34 -7.30
CA LEU A 77 -5.34 0.66 -5.88
C LEU A 77 -6.81 0.72 -5.45
N ALA A 78 -7.21 -0.18 -4.57
CA ALA A 78 -8.58 -0.40 -4.13
C ALA A 78 -8.69 -0.29 -2.60
N THR A 79 -8.07 0.76 -2.06
CA THR A 79 -8.23 1.20 -0.67
C THR A 79 -9.60 1.82 -0.45
N ASP A 80 -9.92 2.13 0.80
CA ASP A 80 -11.21 2.75 1.10
C ASP A 80 -11.34 4.15 0.49
N PRO A 81 -12.57 4.54 0.08
CA PRO A 81 -12.83 5.82 -0.56
C PRO A 81 -12.91 6.95 0.48
N ASP A 82 -11.89 7.03 1.33
CA ASP A 82 -11.73 8.05 2.35
C ASP A 82 -10.30 8.60 2.36
N ARG A 83 -10.06 9.59 3.24
CA ARG A 83 -8.75 10.22 3.40
C ARG A 83 -7.63 9.20 3.68
N GLU A 84 -7.94 8.19 4.49
CA GLU A 84 -6.93 7.25 4.97
C GLU A 84 -6.55 6.29 3.84
N GLY A 85 -7.54 5.79 3.11
CA GLY A 85 -7.31 4.95 1.95
C GLY A 85 -6.55 5.67 0.83
N GLU A 86 -6.87 6.95 0.59
CA GLU A 86 -6.13 7.78 -0.36
C GLU A 86 -4.67 7.94 0.08
N ALA A 87 -4.42 8.20 1.36
CA ALA A 87 -3.06 8.30 1.91
C ALA A 87 -2.26 6.99 1.81
N ILE A 88 -2.91 5.84 2.00
CA ILE A 88 -2.27 4.52 1.82
C ILE A 88 -1.89 4.27 0.35
N SER A 89 -2.63 4.89 -0.59
CA SER A 89 -2.47 4.68 -2.04
C SER A 89 -1.44 5.62 -2.69
N TRP A 90 -1.09 6.70 -2.00
CA TRP A 90 -0.22 7.77 -2.49
C TRP A 90 1.25 7.37 -2.60
#